data_AF-A0A1W9SLN3-F1
#
_entry.id   AF-A0A1W9SLN3-F1
#
_cell.length_a   1.000
_cell.length_b   1.000
_cell.length_c   1.000
_cell.angle_alpha   90.00
_cell.angle_beta   90.00
_cell.angle_gamma   90.00
#
_symmetry.space_group_name_H-M   'P 1'
#
loop_
_entity.id
_entity.type
_entity.pdbx_description
1 polymer ?
#
loop_
_entity_poly.entity_id
_entity_poly.type
_entity_poly.pdbx_seq_one_letter_code
_entity_poly.pdbx_strand_id
1 'polypeptide(L)' 'MKITNLNILIKIVKCDFSKIIIKIEKKHINEFKIFFIDNSFLNIWFSLKIKKRYSYHWERMKIDNTIFRHDNIHIQNGNI' A
#
# COMPACT_ATOMS: atom_id res chain seq x y z
N MET A 1 15.62 7.12 -14.33
CA MET A 1 14.64 7.00 -13.21
C MET A 1 14.30 5.53 -13.04
N LYS A 2 14.64 4.86 -11.93
CA LYS A 2 14.23 3.45 -11.71
C LYS A 2 12.80 3.47 -11.19
N ILE A 3 11.85 3.28 -12.07
CA ILE A 3 10.44 3.10 -11.71
C ILE A 3 10.35 1.78 -10.94
N THR A 4 9.83 1.81 -9.72
CA THR A 4 9.53 0.58 -8.98
C THR A 4 8.59 -0.26 -9.83
N ASN A 5 8.99 -1.47 -10.19
CA ASN A 5 8.16 -2.34 -11.01
C ASN A 5 7.06 -2.95 -10.12
N LEU A 6 5.92 -2.24 -10.04
CA LEU A 6 4.74 -2.67 -9.30
C LEU A 6 4.31 -4.09 -9.67
N ASN A 7 4.48 -4.50 -10.93
CA ASN A 7 4.06 -5.83 -11.37
C ASN A 7 4.91 -6.93 -10.71
N ILE A 8 6.21 -6.68 -10.46
CA ILE A 8 7.06 -7.61 -9.72
C ILE A 8 6.59 -7.73 -8.27
N LEU A 9 6.31 -6.60 -7.61
CA LEU A 9 5.81 -6.61 -6.24
C LEU A 9 4.47 -7.34 -6.13
N ILE A 10 3.53 -7.06 -7.05
CA ILE A 10 2.24 -7.74 -7.10
C ILE A 10 2.44 -9.25 -7.32
N LYS A 11 3.40 -9.65 -8.15
CA LYS A 11 3.72 -11.06 -8.36
C LYS A 11 4.22 -11.73 -7.07
N ILE A 12 5.17 -11.11 -6.37
CA ILE A 12 5.68 -11.61 -5.07
C ILE A 12 4.52 -11.74 -4.08
N VAL A 13 3.71 -10.69 -3.95
CA VAL A 13 2.56 -10.67 -3.05
C VAL A 13 1.58 -11.81 -3.36
N LYS A 14 1.27 -12.05 -4.64
CA LYS A 14 0.38 -13.15 -5.05
C LYS A 14 1.00 -14.53 -4.84
N CYS A 15 2.30 -14.71 -5.13
CA CYS A 15 2.96 -16.01 -5.01
C CYS A 15 3.13 -16.40 -3.53
N ASP A 16 3.66 -15.49 -2.73
CA ASP A 16 4.14 -15.83 -1.39
C ASP A 16 3.04 -15.72 -0.33
N PHE A 17 1.99 -14.94 -0.60
CA PHE A 17 0.95 -14.60 0.39
C PHE A 17 -0.49 -14.85 -0.10
N SER A 18 -0.69 -15.64 -1.15
CA SER A 18 -2.03 -15.93 -1.71
C SER A 18 -3.09 -16.36 -0.67
N LYS A 19 -2.69 -17.10 0.36
CA LYS A 19 -3.62 -17.64 1.38
C LYS A 19 -4.26 -16.57 2.26
N ILE A 20 -3.66 -15.39 2.39
CA ILE A 20 -4.14 -14.32 3.25
C ILE A 20 -4.68 -13.12 2.47
N ILE A 21 -4.67 -13.19 1.14
CA ILE A 21 -5.04 -12.07 0.27
C ILE A 21 -6.34 -12.38 -0.46
N ILE A 22 -7.31 -11.47 -0.34
CA ILE A 22 -8.55 -11.50 -1.12
C ILE A 22 -8.33 -10.86 -2.49
N LYS A 23 -7.71 -9.68 -2.51
CA LYS A 23 -7.65 -8.84 -3.71
C LYS A 23 -6.45 -7.91 -3.67
N ILE A 24 -5.92 -7.58 -4.85
CA ILE A 24 -4.95 -6.51 -5.04
C ILE A 24 -5.53 -5.53 -6.06
N GLU A 25 -5.58 -4.25 -5.71
CA GLU A 25 -6.03 -3.16 -6.57
C GLU A 25 -4.88 -2.21 -6.88
N LYS A 26 -4.58 -2.00 -8.15
CA LYS A 26 -3.68 -0.93 -8.57
C LYS A 26 -4.46 0.38 -8.58
N LYS A 27 -4.14 1.31 -7.67
CA LYS A 27 -4.83 2.60 -7.54
C LYS A 27 -4.25 3.64 -8.48
N HIS A 28 -2.91 3.72 -8.55
CA HIS A 28 -2.18 4.63 -9.42
C HIS A 28 -0.92 3.97 -10.02
N ILE A 29 -0.18 4.71 -10.84
CA ILE A 29 1.07 4.24 -11.47
C ILE A 29 2.16 3.86 -10.44
N ASN A 30 2.04 4.32 -9.21
CA ASN A 30 2.97 4.13 -8.11
C ASN A 30 2.29 3.71 -6.80
N GLU A 31 1.03 3.25 -6.86
CA GLU A 31 0.24 2.91 -5.68
C GLU A 31 -0.60 1.66 -5.91
N PHE A 32 -0.61 0.78 -4.91
CA PHE A 32 -1.50 -0.38 -4.89
C PHE A 32 -2.00 -0.67 -3.48
N LYS A 33 -3.18 -1.28 -3.42
CA LYS A 33 -3.87 -1.70 -2.21
C LYS A 33 -4.04 -3.22 -2.18
N ILE A 34 -3.71 -3.84 -1.06
CA ILE A 34 -3.95 -5.26 -0.79
C ILE A 34 -5.09 -5.35 0.21
N PHE A 35 -6.07 -6.21 -0.07
CA PHE A 35 -7.15 -6.57 0.84
C PHE A 35 -6.88 -7.96 1.41
N PHE A 36 -6.93 -8.09 2.72
CA PHE A 36 -6.67 -9.33 3.43
C PHE A 36 -7.97 -10.04 3.83
N ILE A 37 -7.87 -11.34 4.12
CA ILE A 37 -8.99 -12.21 4.52
C ILE A 37 -9.70 -11.76 5.81
N ASP A 38 -9.00 -11.01 6.66
CA ASP A 38 -9.50 -10.49 7.94
C ASP A 38 -10.20 -9.12 7.80
N ASN A 39 -10.52 -8.71 6.57
CA ASN A 39 -11.09 -7.41 6.22
C ASN A 39 -10.20 -6.20 6.55
N SER A 40 -8.92 -6.39 6.86
CA SER A 40 -7.95 -5.30 6.84
C SER A 40 -7.45 -5.00 5.43
N PHE A 41 -6.83 -3.83 5.25
CA PHE A 41 -6.15 -3.51 3.99
C PHE A 41 -4.83 -2.78 4.19
N LEU A 42 -3.88 -3.06 3.31
CA LEU A 42 -2.57 -2.39 3.23
C LEU A 42 -2.51 -1.57 1.93
N ASN A 43 -2.37 -0.26 2.06
CA ASN A 43 -2.12 0.64 0.96
C ASN A 43 -0.63 0.99 0.90
N ILE A 44 0.00 0.86 -0.26
CA ILE A 44 1.43 1.12 -0.46
C ILE A 44 1.62 2.08 -1.62
N TRP A 45 2.38 3.15 -1.38
CA TRP A 45 2.71 4.17 -2.35
C TRP A 45 4.22 4.32 -2.49
N PHE A 46 4.71 4.53 -3.71
CA PHE A 46 6.13 4.74 -4.01
C PHE A 46 6.36 6.12 -4.58
N SER A 47 7.44 6.81 -4.20
CA SER A 47 7.75 8.09 -4.80
C SER A 47 8.17 7.94 -6.25
N LEU A 48 7.52 8.71 -7.13
CA LEU A 48 7.93 8.84 -8.54
C LEU A 48 9.19 9.71 -8.71
N LYS A 49 9.50 10.55 -7.72
CA LYS A 49 10.60 11.54 -7.77
C LYS A 49 11.82 11.10 -6.97
N ILE A 50 11.62 10.60 -5.75
CA ILE A 50 12.69 10.28 -4.80
C ILE A 50 12.92 8.77 -4.80
N LYS A 51 14.12 8.34 -5.21
CA LYS A 51 14.47 6.90 -5.25
C LYS A 51 14.36 6.28 -3.85
N LYS A 52 13.84 5.06 -3.79
CA LYS A 52 13.69 4.26 -2.56
C LYS A 52 12.80 4.89 -1.48
N ARG A 53 12.06 5.97 -1.77
CA ARG A 53 11.06 6.53 -0.86
C ARG A 53 9.70 5.89 -1.13
N TYR A 54 9.04 5.44 -0.06
CA TYR A 54 7.73 4.81 -0.12
C TYR A 54 7.00 5.07 1.20
N SER A 55 5.68 5.01 1.16
CA SER A 55 4.83 5.06 2.35
C SER A 55 3.87 3.88 2.36
N TYR A 56 3.38 3.54 3.53
CA TYR A 56 2.27 2.60 3.65
C TYR A 56 1.30 2.98 4.76
N HIS A 57 0.08 2.46 4.60
CA HIS A 57 -1.01 2.57 5.54
C HIS A 57 -1.71 1.22 5.65
N TRP A 58 -1.62 0.58 6.83
CA TRP A 58 -2.36 -0.64 7.14
C TRP A 58 -3.50 -0.33 8.09
N GLU A 59 -4.71 -0.45 7.58
CA GLU A 59 -5.94 -0.21 8.34
C GLU A 59 -6.54 -1.53 8.80
N ARG A 60 -6.71 -1.69 10.11
CA ARG A 60 -7.30 -2.88 10.77
C ARG A 60 -8.54 -2.51 11.57
N MET A 61 -9.28 -1.49 11.13
CA MET A 61 -10.46 -0.97 11.82
C MET A 61 -11.51 -2.04 12.11
N LYS A 62 -11.73 -2.98 11.19
CA LYS A 62 -12.70 -4.07 11.37
C LYS A 62 -12.21 -5.22 12.26
N ILE A 63 -10.97 -5.16 12.74
CA ILE A 63 -10.37 -6.20 13.59
C ILE A 63 -10.23 -5.70 15.03
N ASP A 64 -9.50 -4.59 15.21
CA ASP A 64 -9.14 -4.09 16.54
C ASP A 64 -8.93 -2.57 16.60
N ASN A 65 -9.44 -1.82 15.62
CA ASN A 65 -9.28 -0.36 15.52
C ASN A 65 -7.81 0.12 15.44
N THR A 66 -6.85 -0.77 15.12
CA THR A 66 -5.45 -0.36 14.96
C THR A 66 -5.17 0.14 13.54
N ILE A 67 -4.21 1.07 13.47
CA ILE A 67 -3.70 1.58 12.20
C ILE A 67 -2.19 1.70 12.28
N PHE A 68 -1.49 1.04 11.35
CA PHE A 68 -0.03 1.13 11.22
C PHE A 68 0.33 2.00 10.02
N ARG A 69 1.32 2.87 10.20
CA ARG A 69 1.77 3.81 9.16
C ARG A 69 3.28 3.88 9.10
N HIS A 70 3.81 4.04 7.90
CA HIS A 70 5.21 4.38 7.66
C HIS A 70 5.29 5.47 6.60
N ASP A 71 6.20 6.42 6.84
CA ASP A 71 6.42 7.63 6.05
C ASP A 71 5.14 8.45 5.85
N ASN A 72 4.85 9.33 6.83
CA ASN A 72 3.83 10.37 6.72
C ASN A 72 4.29 11.39 5.69
N ILE A 73 4.01 11.16 4.40
CA ILE A 73 3.88 12.32 3.50
C ILE A 73 2.68 13.10 4.04
N HIS A 74 2.97 14.22 4.69
CA HIS A 74 1.97 15.20 5.06
C HIS A 74 1.13 15.49 3.81
N ILE A 75 -0.15 15.09 3.86
CA ILE A 75 -1.18 15.79 3.11
C ILE A 75 -1.08 17.22 3.61
N GLN A 76 -0.60 18.16 2.79
CA GLN A 76 -0.85 19.56 3.08
C GLN A 76 -2.37 19.70 3.09
N ASN A 77 -2.92 19.97 4.26
CA ASN A 77 -4.30 20.40 4.39
C ASN A 77 -4.46 21.63 3.49
N GLY A 78 -5.12 21.45 2.35
CA GLY A 78 -5.63 22.56 1.56
C GLY A 78 -6.73 23.23 2.38
N ASN A 79 -6.42 24.43 2.85
CA ASN A 79 -7.28 25.52 3.31
C ASN A 79 -8.80 25.25 3.33
N ILE A 80 -9.39 25.43 4.52
CA ILE A 80 -10.77 25.89 4.72
C ILE A 80 -10.85 27.35 4.27
#